data_AF-A0A1S1V9D5-F1
#
_entry.id   AF-A0A1S1V9D5-F1
#
_cell.length_a   1.000
_cell.length_b   1.000
_cell.length_c   1.000
_cell.angle_alpha   90.00
_cell.angle_beta   90.00
_cell.angle_gamma   90.00
#
_symmetry.space_group_name_H-M   'P 1'
#
loop_
_entity.id
_entity.type
_entity.pdbx_description
1 polymer ?
#
loop_
_entity_poly.entity_id
_entity_poly.type
_entity_poly.pdbx_seq_one_letter_code
_entity_poly.pdbx_strand_id
1 'polypeptide(L)'
;MCTVFGRVESGKTLVGRSFDWVQYGGNICFVPPYRSYGISTIGCAFIEQMGEDRAYEGINTEGLFVAVVALPTYGGEERKESPLVINSLSMVRFLLERARTSAEALEIVKSFAIDYKIKYGLPKVQYFFADRQNTVGIYEENVFEELVELDAETYRVLTNKSATSKNSCKRELKVKKSYEFESNLDGVGYREMVSNVYQEGLTAWSSVYDLEKRSFSLWIEGNFEDEYKFKLEDCLKGGRFSVDFAELKLNTKVTSRKRNSGYSKIF
;
A
#
# COMPACT_ATOMS: atom_id res chain seq x y z
N MET A 1 8.80 2.92 -11.68
CA MET A 1 7.48 2.28 -11.79
C MET A 1 7.14 1.53 -10.51
N CYS A 2 6.24 2.07 -9.69
CA CYS A 2 5.58 1.36 -8.61
C CYS A 2 5.18 -0.08 -8.97
N THR A 3 5.25 -0.96 -7.97
CA THR A 3 4.81 -2.35 -8.09
C THR A 3 4.12 -2.74 -6.79
N VAL A 4 2.97 -3.40 -6.89
CA VAL A 4 2.28 -4.04 -5.78
C VAL A 4 1.94 -5.48 -6.18
N PHE A 5 2.05 -6.42 -5.25
CA PHE A 5 1.78 -7.82 -5.50
C PHE A 5 1.29 -8.51 -4.23
N GLY A 6 0.49 -9.57 -4.40
CA GLY A 6 0.03 -10.40 -3.30
C GLY A 6 -0.11 -11.86 -3.69
N ARG A 7 0.08 -12.74 -2.70
CA ARG A 7 -0.06 -14.20 -2.77
C ARG A 7 -0.41 -14.75 -1.39
N VAL A 8 -1.05 -15.92 -1.35
CA VAL A 8 -1.21 -16.69 -0.12
C VAL A 8 0.04 -17.50 0.17
N GLU A 9 0.63 -17.30 1.34
CA GLU A 9 1.77 -18.07 1.83
C GLU A 9 1.41 -18.69 3.17
N SER A 10 1.51 -20.02 3.29
CA SER A 10 1.12 -20.75 4.51
C SER A 10 -0.31 -20.40 4.99
N GLY A 11 -1.26 -20.23 4.06
CA GLY A 11 -2.67 -19.97 4.35
C GLY A 11 -3.02 -18.52 4.70
N LYS A 12 -2.06 -17.58 4.64
CA LYS A 12 -2.29 -16.15 4.89
C LYS A 12 -1.86 -15.30 3.70
N THR A 13 -2.58 -14.22 3.43
CA THR A 13 -2.20 -13.26 2.39
C THR A 13 -1.09 -12.34 2.87
N LEU A 14 -0.01 -12.30 2.09
CA LEU A 14 1.07 -11.33 2.19
C LEU A 14 1.00 -10.40 0.99
N VAL A 15 1.29 -9.12 1.21
CA VAL A 15 1.30 -8.10 0.16
C VAL A 15 2.62 -7.37 0.17
N GLY A 16 3.33 -7.37 -0.95
CA GLY A 16 4.54 -6.59 -1.15
C GLY A 16 4.27 -5.36 -2.01
N ARG A 17 4.88 -4.23 -1.65
CA ARG A 17 4.83 -3.01 -2.44
C ARG A 17 6.21 -2.37 -2.53
N SER A 18 6.48 -1.76 -3.66
CA SER A 18 7.57 -0.82 -3.82
C SER A 18 7.02 0.41 -4.54
N PHE A 19 7.08 1.55 -3.85
CA PHE A 19 6.54 2.82 -4.28
C PHE A 19 7.64 3.67 -4.91
N ASP A 20 7.44 4.03 -6.18
CA ASP A 20 8.40 4.83 -6.91
C ASP A 20 7.84 6.22 -7.17
N TRP A 21 8.58 7.23 -6.75
CA TRP A 21 8.24 8.62 -6.97
C TRP A 21 9.50 9.48 -7.06
N VAL A 22 9.39 10.62 -7.75
CA VAL A 22 10.53 11.53 -7.96
C VAL A 22 10.99 12.25 -6.71
N GLN A 23 10.17 12.25 -5.65
CA GLN A 23 10.48 12.84 -4.35
C GLN A 23 10.58 11.74 -3.30
N TYR A 24 11.57 11.87 -2.41
CA TYR A 24 11.69 11.03 -1.22
C TYR A 24 10.93 11.60 -0.03
N GLY A 25 10.86 10.80 1.04
CA GLY A 25 10.10 11.11 2.23
C GLY A 25 8.69 10.52 2.20
N GLY A 26 7.98 10.77 3.29
CA GLY A 26 6.67 10.19 3.55
C GLY A 26 6.40 10.16 5.04
N ASN A 27 5.13 10.04 5.39
CA ASN A 27 4.65 9.91 6.75
C ASN A 27 3.80 8.66 6.86
N ILE A 28 4.00 7.89 7.92
CA ILE A 28 3.07 6.84 8.34
C ILE A 28 2.07 7.50 9.28
N CYS A 29 0.79 7.47 8.95
CA CYS A 29 -0.28 8.00 9.77
C CYS A 29 -1.03 6.85 10.42
N PHE A 30 -1.17 6.89 11.75
CA PHE A 30 -1.94 5.94 12.55
C PHE A 30 -3.19 6.63 13.07
N VAL A 31 -4.37 6.11 12.70
CA VAL A 31 -5.66 6.71 13.01
C VAL A 31 -6.52 5.67 13.73
N PRO A 32 -6.78 5.81 15.05
CA PRO A 32 -7.67 4.91 15.77
C PRO A 32 -9.11 5.06 15.26
N PRO A 33 -9.98 4.06 15.48
CA PRO A 33 -11.39 4.18 15.14
C PRO A 33 -12.01 5.38 15.87
N TYR A 34 -12.80 6.16 15.16
CA TYR A 34 -13.49 7.34 15.69
C TYR A 34 -14.91 7.41 15.14
N ARG A 35 -15.77 8.21 15.78
CA ARG A 35 -17.16 8.36 15.33
C ARG A 35 -17.25 9.49 14.30
N SER A 36 -17.80 9.19 13.13
CA SER A 36 -18.04 10.14 12.05
C SER A 36 -19.48 9.98 11.55
N TYR A 37 -20.27 11.06 11.59
CA TYR A 37 -21.69 11.06 11.17
C TYR A 37 -22.51 9.91 11.77
N GLY A 38 -22.29 9.60 13.04
CA GLY A 38 -23.02 8.55 13.76
C GLY A 38 -22.47 7.14 13.56
N ILE A 39 -21.56 6.92 12.60
CA ILE A 39 -20.92 5.64 12.26
C ILE A 39 -19.50 5.59 12.84
N SER A 40 -19.10 4.45 13.40
CA SER A 40 -17.70 4.24 13.81
C SER A 40 -16.85 3.87 12.60
N THR A 41 -15.74 4.57 12.40
CA THR A 41 -14.73 4.22 11.40
C THR A 41 -13.90 3.03 11.89
N ILE A 42 -13.22 2.38 10.94
CA ILE A 42 -12.24 1.35 11.20
C ILE A 42 -10.88 2.01 11.46
N GLY A 43 -10.15 1.54 12.47
CA GLY A 43 -8.79 2.03 12.73
C GLY A 43 -7.82 1.61 11.63
N CYS A 44 -6.90 2.48 11.26
CA CYS A 44 -6.00 2.21 10.14
C CYS A 44 -4.62 2.84 10.29
N ALA A 45 -3.68 2.31 9.51
CA ALA A 45 -2.41 2.95 9.22
C ALA A 45 -2.28 3.14 7.70
N PHE A 46 -1.76 4.28 7.28
CA PHE A 46 -1.52 4.57 5.87
C PHE A 46 -0.28 5.42 5.67
N ILE A 47 0.31 5.35 4.47
CA ILE A 47 1.48 6.13 4.10
C ILE A 47 1.07 7.23 3.12
N GLU A 48 1.44 8.48 3.45
CA GLU A 48 1.19 9.66 2.62
C GLU A 48 2.47 10.48 2.40
N GLN A 49 2.50 11.27 1.32
CA GLN A 49 3.61 12.17 1.00
C GLN A 49 3.12 13.56 0.56
N MET A 50 1.92 13.66 -0.03
CA MET A 50 1.41 14.90 -0.63
C MET A 50 0.51 15.73 0.30
N GLY A 51 0.59 15.50 1.61
CA GLY A 51 -0.22 16.16 2.63
C GLY A 51 -1.39 15.31 3.13
N GLU A 52 -2.12 15.87 4.08
CA GLU A 52 -3.20 15.18 4.79
C GLU A 52 -4.27 14.65 3.82
N ASP A 53 -4.76 13.45 4.11
CA ASP A 53 -5.79 12.73 3.34
C ASP A 53 -5.35 12.31 1.94
N ARG A 54 -4.03 12.17 1.72
CA ARG A 54 -3.47 11.72 0.44
C ARG A 54 -2.65 10.45 0.61
N ALA A 55 -3.34 9.42 1.08
CA ALA A 55 -2.79 8.09 1.26
C ALA A 55 -2.47 7.41 -0.08
N TYR A 56 -1.28 6.80 -0.16
CA TYR A 56 -0.87 5.98 -1.29
C TYR A 56 -1.11 4.50 -1.06
N GLU A 57 -1.03 4.09 0.20
CA GLU A 57 -1.32 2.73 0.65
C GLU A 57 -1.68 2.73 2.13
N GLY A 58 -2.20 1.61 2.61
CA GLY A 58 -2.31 1.34 4.04
C GLY A 58 -2.98 0.02 4.34
N ILE A 59 -3.18 -0.22 5.64
CA ILE A 59 -3.86 -1.38 6.20
C ILE A 59 -4.80 -0.94 7.33
N ASN A 60 -5.94 -1.61 7.47
CA ASN A 60 -6.87 -1.35 8.57
C ASN A 60 -6.94 -2.49 9.60
N THR A 61 -7.65 -2.27 10.71
CA THR A 61 -7.75 -3.24 11.82
C THR A 61 -8.54 -4.50 11.47
N GLU A 62 -9.25 -4.50 10.34
CA GLU A 62 -9.92 -5.67 9.78
C GLU A 62 -9.00 -6.50 8.87
N GLY A 63 -7.82 -5.97 8.54
CA GLY A 63 -6.83 -6.61 7.67
C GLY A 63 -7.05 -6.35 6.18
N LEU A 64 -7.83 -5.32 5.82
CA LEU A 64 -7.89 -4.82 4.46
C LEU A 64 -6.65 -3.97 4.17
N PHE A 65 -5.92 -4.34 3.12
CA PHE A 65 -4.89 -3.53 2.49
C PHE A 65 -5.45 -2.82 1.26
N VAL A 66 -5.05 -1.56 1.07
CA VAL A 66 -5.38 -0.76 -0.10
C VAL A 66 -4.12 -0.06 -0.58
N ALA A 67 -3.87 -0.05 -1.88
CA ALA A 67 -2.84 0.78 -2.50
C ALA A 67 -3.24 1.30 -3.87
N VAL A 68 -2.60 2.38 -4.29
CA VAL A 68 -2.69 2.91 -5.65
C VAL A 68 -1.37 2.75 -6.41
N VAL A 69 -1.48 2.56 -7.73
CA VAL A 69 -0.36 2.73 -8.66
C VAL A 69 -0.75 3.72 -9.75
N ALA A 70 0.16 4.64 -10.06
CA ALA A 70 -0.06 5.67 -11.07
C ALA A 70 -0.05 5.09 -12.48
N LEU A 71 -0.88 5.61 -13.38
CA LEU A 71 -0.89 5.29 -14.80
C LEU A 71 -0.31 6.43 -15.63
N PRO A 72 0.40 6.13 -16.73
CA PRO A 72 0.70 7.13 -17.75
C PRO A 72 -0.60 7.80 -18.20
N THR A 73 -0.67 9.12 -18.04
CA THR A 73 -1.87 9.90 -18.34
C THR A 73 -1.55 10.89 -19.46
N TYR A 74 -2.31 10.82 -20.55
CA TYR A 74 -2.13 11.69 -21.72
C TYR A 74 -3.34 12.61 -21.84
N GLY A 75 -3.19 13.86 -21.39
CA GLY A 75 -4.26 14.87 -21.48
C GLY A 75 -5.43 14.64 -20.53
N GLY A 76 -6.45 15.49 -20.65
CA GLY A 76 -7.70 15.36 -19.89
C GLY A 76 -8.59 14.26 -20.48
N GLU A 77 -9.34 13.57 -19.62
CA GLU A 77 -10.36 12.59 -20.01
C GLU A 77 -11.75 13.18 -19.78
N GLU A 78 -12.69 12.94 -20.69
CA GLU A 78 -14.11 13.19 -20.43
C GLU A 78 -14.65 12.19 -19.42
N ARG A 79 -15.45 12.66 -18.46
CA ARG A 79 -15.95 11.83 -17.37
C ARG A 79 -17.41 12.08 -17.11
N LYS A 80 -18.10 10.99 -16.76
CA LYS A 80 -19.47 11.08 -16.28
C LYS A 80 -19.50 11.86 -14.97
N GLU A 81 -20.42 12.81 -14.89
CA GLU A 81 -20.73 13.48 -13.64
C GLU A 81 -21.32 12.45 -12.66
N SER A 82 -20.83 12.49 -11.42
CA SER A 82 -21.39 11.75 -10.30
C SER A 82 -21.66 12.74 -9.17
N PRO A 83 -22.77 12.61 -8.41
CA PRO A 83 -22.97 13.40 -7.22
C PRO A 83 -21.93 13.10 -6.13
N LEU A 84 -21.29 11.92 -6.20
CA LEU A 84 -20.23 11.51 -5.28
C LEU A 84 -18.89 11.61 -5.99
N VAL A 85 -18.11 12.63 -5.65
CA VAL A 85 -16.76 12.85 -6.17
C VAL A 85 -15.76 12.80 -5.02
N ILE A 86 -14.66 12.09 -5.21
CA ILE A 86 -13.58 12.02 -4.23
C ILE A 86 -12.22 12.05 -4.93
N ASN A 87 -11.23 12.64 -4.27
CA ASN A 87 -9.87 12.62 -4.78
C ASN A 87 -9.30 11.20 -4.78
N SER A 88 -8.50 10.86 -5.80
CA SER A 88 -7.91 9.53 -5.97
C SER A 88 -7.08 9.03 -4.78
N LEU A 89 -6.33 9.90 -4.10
CA LEU A 89 -5.55 9.52 -2.93
C LEU A 89 -6.41 9.51 -1.65
N SER A 90 -7.40 10.39 -1.57
CA SER A 90 -8.36 10.38 -0.45
C SER A 90 -9.24 9.12 -0.45
N MET A 91 -9.48 8.53 -1.63
CA MET A 91 -10.18 7.24 -1.74
C MET A 91 -9.47 6.14 -0.94
N VAL A 92 -8.13 6.10 -0.92
CA VAL A 92 -7.39 5.07 -0.17
C VAL A 92 -7.72 5.13 1.32
N ARG A 93 -7.61 6.32 1.93
CA ARG A 93 -7.99 6.50 3.35
C ARG A 93 -9.47 6.20 3.57
N PHE A 94 -10.33 6.68 2.68
CA PHE A 94 -11.78 6.49 2.78
C PHE A 94 -12.16 5.01 2.83
N LEU A 95 -11.56 4.19 1.97
CA LEU A 95 -11.73 2.74 1.92
C LEU A 95 -11.21 2.08 3.20
N LEU A 96 -10.01 2.44 3.66
CA LEU A 96 -9.44 1.89 4.90
C LEU A 96 -10.31 2.16 6.13
N GLU A 97 -10.98 3.31 6.18
CA GLU A 97 -11.88 3.67 7.28
C GLU A 97 -13.28 3.00 7.21
N ARG A 98 -13.66 2.40 6.08
CA ARG A 98 -15.07 2.00 5.81
C ARG A 98 -15.27 0.58 5.29
N ALA A 99 -14.30 -0.01 4.61
CA ALA A 99 -14.37 -1.36 4.08
C ALA A 99 -13.62 -2.35 4.98
N ARG A 100 -14.19 -3.53 5.17
CA ARG A 100 -13.60 -4.65 5.89
C ARG A 100 -12.94 -5.66 4.96
N THR A 101 -13.44 -5.75 3.72
CA THR A 101 -13.04 -6.75 2.71
C THR A 101 -12.73 -6.09 1.37
N SER A 102 -12.01 -6.79 0.50
CA SER A 102 -11.74 -6.39 -0.88
C SER A 102 -13.03 -6.22 -1.68
N ALA A 103 -14.06 -7.04 -1.39
CA ALA A 103 -15.38 -6.92 -2.01
C ALA A 103 -16.07 -5.60 -1.62
N GLU A 104 -16.11 -5.28 -0.32
CA GLU A 104 -16.65 -4.01 0.15
C GLU A 104 -15.87 -2.81 -0.42
N ALA A 105 -14.54 -2.92 -0.48
CA ALA A 105 -13.70 -1.86 -1.03
C ALA A 105 -13.99 -1.60 -2.52
N LEU A 106 -14.19 -2.67 -3.30
CA LEU A 106 -14.54 -2.58 -4.72
C LEU A 106 -15.91 -1.93 -4.92
N GLU A 107 -16.91 -2.31 -4.13
CA GLU A 107 -18.24 -1.70 -4.22
C GLU A 107 -18.22 -0.21 -3.83
N ILE A 108 -17.48 0.15 -2.78
CA ILE A 108 -17.32 1.56 -2.39
C ILE A 108 -16.62 2.35 -3.48
N VAL A 109 -15.48 1.90 -4.01
CA VAL A 109 -14.72 2.70 -5.00
C VAL A 109 -15.55 2.95 -6.26
N LYS A 110 -16.37 1.98 -6.68
CA LYS A 110 -17.28 2.07 -7.84
C LYS A 110 -18.41 3.08 -7.66
N SER A 111 -18.77 3.39 -6.42
CA SER A 111 -19.85 4.34 -6.12
C SER A 111 -19.45 5.82 -6.27
N PHE A 112 -18.15 6.10 -6.46
CA PHE A 112 -17.63 7.46 -6.63
C PHE A 112 -17.09 7.69 -8.04
N ALA A 113 -17.23 8.93 -8.54
CA ALA A 113 -16.34 9.42 -9.58
C ALA A 113 -15.01 9.87 -8.95
N ILE A 114 -13.90 9.46 -9.55
CA ILE A 114 -12.58 9.75 -9.00
C ILE A 114 -11.98 11.02 -9.62
N ASP A 115 -11.73 12.03 -8.79
CA ASP A 115 -10.96 13.23 -9.19
C ASP A 115 -9.46 12.99 -9.00
N TYR A 116 -8.78 12.58 -10.07
CA TYR A 116 -7.32 12.41 -10.06
C TYR A 116 -6.55 13.73 -10.19
N LYS A 117 -7.21 14.89 -10.32
CA LYS A 117 -6.54 16.19 -10.46
C LYS A 117 -5.58 16.26 -11.67
N ILE A 118 -5.93 15.63 -12.79
CA ILE A 118 -5.11 15.58 -14.02
C ILE A 118 -4.73 16.98 -14.52
N LYS A 119 -5.66 17.94 -14.45
CA LYS A 119 -5.40 19.35 -14.81
C LYS A 119 -4.27 20.02 -14.01
N TYR A 120 -3.88 19.43 -12.88
CA TYR A 120 -2.77 19.88 -12.03
C TYR A 120 -1.54 18.97 -12.15
N GLY A 121 -1.48 18.12 -13.18
CA GLY A 121 -0.33 17.25 -13.46
C GLY A 121 -0.27 15.96 -12.65
N LEU A 122 -1.35 15.59 -11.93
CA LEU A 122 -1.41 14.32 -11.23
C LEU A 122 -1.90 13.19 -12.15
N PRO A 123 -1.31 11.99 -12.08
CA PRO A 123 -1.69 10.89 -12.95
C PRO A 123 -3.02 10.24 -12.52
N LYS A 124 -3.72 9.64 -13.48
CA LYS A 124 -4.73 8.61 -13.21
C LYS A 124 -4.09 7.49 -12.37
N VAL A 125 -4.88 6.81 -11.55
CA VAL A 125 -4.42 5.67 -10.77
C VAL A 125 -5.34 4.48 -10.97
N GLN A 126 -4.83 3.30 -10.64
CA GLN A 126 -5.59 2.07 -10.43
C GLN A 126 -5.35 1.61 -9.00
N TYR A 127 -6.34 0.92 -8.45
CA TYR A 127 -6.37 0.48 -7.07
C TYR A 127 -6.12 -1.02 -6.98
N PHE A 128 -5.41 -1.40 -5.93
CA PHE A 128 -5.19 -2.78 -5.52
C PHE A 128 -5.71 -2.95 -4.09
N PHE A 129 -6.56 -3.94 -3.89
CA PHE A 129 -7.13 -4.32 -2.59
C PHE A 129 -6.73 -5.75 -2.27
N ALA A 130 -6.48 -6.05 -1.00
CA ALA A 130 -6.27 -7.41 -0.52
C ALA A 130 -6.81 -7.54 0.90
N ASP A 131 -7.37 -8.70 1.26
CA ASP A 131 -7.95 -8.91 2.58
C ASP A 131 -7.53 -10.26 3.21
N ARG A 132 -8.02 -10.51 4.43
CA ARG A 132 -7.74 -11.74 5.20
C ARG A 132 -8.50 -12.95 4.69
N GLN A 133 -9.50 -12.75 3.84
CA GLN A 133 -10.21 -13.82 3.13
C GLN A 133 -9.43 -14.26 1.89
N ASN A 134 -8.16 -13.86 1.78
CA ASN A 134 -7.30 -14.11 0.64
C ASN A 134 -7.84 -13.57 -0.67
N THR A 135 -8.73 -12.59 -0.64
CA THR A 135 -9.32 -12.01 -1.85
C THR A 135 -8.54 -10.77 -2.25
N VAL A 136 -8.11 -10.73 -3.52
CA VAL A 136 -7.54 -9.54 -4.15
C VAL A 136 -8.54 -8.91 -5.11
N GLY A 137 -8.65 -7.58 -5.03
CA GLY A 137 -9.40 -6.78 -5.99
C GLY A 137 -8.48 -5.83 -6.75
N ILE A 138 -8.75 -5.63 -8.04
CA ILE A 138 -8.08 -4.61 -8.87
C ILE A 138 -9.15 -3.77 -9.54
N TYR A 139 -8.99 -2.45 -9.47
CA TYR A 139 -9.94 -1.51 -10.07
C TYR A 139 -9.23 -0.41 -10.86
N GLU A 140 -9.62 -0.26 -12.13
CA GLU A 140 -9.27 0.85 -13.01
C GLU A 140 -10.57 1.43 -13.57
N GLU A 141 -10.89 2.67 -13.16
CA GLU A 141 -12.16 3.32 -13.48
C GLU A 141 -12.46 3.31 -14.99
N ASN A 142 -13.61 2.72 -15.34
CA ASN A 142 -14.13 2.50 -16.71
C ASN A 142 -13.25 1.62 -17.62
N VAL A 143 -12.30 0.86 -17.08
CA VAL A 143 -11.37 0.03 -17.87
C VAL A 143 -11.32 -1.41 -17.40
N PHE A 144 -11.17 -1.64 -16.09
CA PHE A 144 -10.95 -2.97 -15.54
C PHE A 144 -11.49 -3.10 -14.13
N GLU A 145 -12.12 -4.23 -13.84
CA GLU A 145 -12.46 -4.65 -12.50
C GLU A 145 -12.20 -6.16 -12.37
N GLU A 146 -11.64 -6.55 -11.23
CA GLU A 146 -11.41 -7.94 -10.87
C GLU A 146 -11.59 -8.10 -9.38
N LEU A 147 -12.15 -9.25 -8.98
CA LEU A 147 -12.15 -9.74 -7.61
C LEU A 147 -11.86 -11.25 -7.66
N VAL A 148 -10.74 -11.67 -7.11
CA VAL A 148 -10.25 -13.05 -7.20
C VAL A 148 -9.77 -13.53 -5.84
N GLU A 149 -10.21 -14.73 -5.45
CA GLU A 149 -9.64 -15.46 -4.33
C GLU A 149 -8.26 -16.01 -4.71
N LEU A 150 -7.28 -15.76 -3.86
CA LEU A 150 -5.94 -16.27 -3.99
C LEU A 150 -5.79 -17.57 -3.20
N ASP A 151 -4.90 -18.42 -3.69
CA ASP A 151 -4.43 -19.64 -3.07
C ASP A 151 -2.89 -19.71 -3.18
N ALA A 152 -2.31 -20.88 -2.87
CA ALA A 152 -0.87 -21.06 -2.95
C ALA A 152 -0.31 -21.01 -4.38
N GLU A 153 -1.13 -21.21 -5.42
CA GLU A 153 -0.70 -21.25 -6.82
C GLU A 153 -0.98 -19.93 -7.56
N THR A 154 -1.88 -19.13 -7.02
CA THR A 154 -2.35 -17.89 -7.63
C THR A 154 -1.77 -16.67 -6.93
N TYR A 155 -1.41 -15.69 -7.74
CA TYR A 155 -0.91 -14.40 -7.28
C TYR A 155 -1.44 -13.29 -8.18
N ARG A 156 -1.35 -12.04 -7.69
CA ARG A 156 -1.63 -10.86 -8.49
C ARG A 156 -0.49 -9.87 -8.39
N VAL A 157 -0.20 -9.19 -9.50
CA VAL A 157 0.82 -8.15 -9.60
C VAL A 157 0.23 -6.99 -10.38
N LEU A 158 0.40 -5.79 -9.86
CA LEU A 158 -0.03 -4.55 -10.48
C LEU A 158 1.16 -3.57 -10.54
N THR A 159 1.35 -2.91 -11.69
CA THR A 159 2.43 -1.94 -11.93
C THR A 159 1.86 -0.71 -12.64
N ASN A 160 2.67 0.30 -13.00
CA ASN A 160 2.21 1.51 -13.70
C ASN A 160 1.79 1.28 -15.17
N LYS A 161 1.08 0.19 -15.48
CA LYS A 161 0.45 -0.06 -16.76
C LYS A 161 -1.00 -0.45 -16.49
N SER A 162 -1.89 -0.20 -17.46
CA SER A 162 -3.27 -0.67 -17.34
C SER A 162 -3.29 -2.18 -17.06
N ALA A 163 -4.20 -2.64 -16.20
CA ALA A 163 -4.37 -4.06 -15.89
C ALA A 163 -4.68 -4.89 -17.15
N THR A 164 -5.26 -4.26 -18.17
CA THR A 164 -5.54 -4.85 -19.49
C THR A 164 -4.33 -4.86 -20.44
N SER A 165 -3.23 -4.22 -20.07
CA SER A 165 -2.08 -4.04 -20.94
C SER A 165 -1.30 -5.33 -21.15
N LYS A 166 -1.19 -5.75 -22.42
CA LYS A 166 -0.39 -6.90 -22.86
C LYS A 166 1.12 -6.64 -22.86
N ASN A 167 1.55 -5.39 -22.67
CA ASN A 167 2.96 -5.05 -22.66
C ASN A 167 3.63 -5.66 -21.43
N SER A 168 4.76 -6.33 -21.64
CA SER A 168 5.52 -6.92 -20.54
C SER A 168 6.23 -5.82 -19.73
N CYS A 169 6.08 -5.87 -18.41
CA CYS A 169 6.80 -4.99 -17.49
C CYS A 169 7.97 -5.76 -16.87
N LYS A 170 9.19 -5.22 -16.93
CA LYS A 170 10.38 -5.88 -16.35
C LYS A 170 10.21 -6.19 -14.86
N ARG A 171 9.58 -5.29 -14.09
CA ARG A 171 9.33 -5.48 -12.65
C ARG A 171 8.28 -6.56 -12.39
N GLU A 172 7.20 -6.57 -13.18
CA GLU A 172 6.21 -7.64 -13.12
C GLU A 172 6.86 -9.01 -13.40
N LEU A 173 7.69 -9.12 -14.43
CA LEU A 173 8.41 -10.36 -14.74
C LEU A 173 9.34 -10.82 -13.63
N LYS A 174 9.98 -9.89 -12.89
CA LYS A 174 10.81 -10.24 -11.73
C LYS A 174 9.98 -10.85 -10.61
N VAL A 175 8.82 -10.26 -10.29
CA VAL A 175 7.90 -10.80 -9.27
C VAL A 175 7.41 -12.19 -9.67
N LYS A 176 7.01 -12.37 -10.94
CA LYS A 176 6.56 -13.67 -11.46
C LYS A 176 7.63 -14.75 -11.30
N LYS A 177 8.88 -14.43 -11.67
CA LYS A 177 10.01 -15.35 -11.49
C LYS A 177 10.23 -15.71 -10.02
N SER A 178 10.19 -14.75 -9.10
CA SER A 178 10.33 -15.05 -7.67
C SER A 178 9.28 -16.07 -7.20
N TYR A 179 8.02 -15.95 -7.64
CA TYR A 179 6.99 -16.94 -7.30
C TYR A 179 7.19 -18.32 -7.95
N GLU A 180 7.81 -18.39 -9.12
CA GLU A 180 8.11 -19.66 -9.80
C GLU A 180 9.24 -20.44 -9.13
N PHE A 181 10.21 -19.74 -8.53
CA PHE A 181 11.40 -20.36 -7.94
C PHE A 181 11.32 -20.57 -6.42
N GLU A 182 10.43 -19.86 -5.71
CA GLU A 182 10.33 -19.91 -4.25
C GLU A 182 8.96 -20.46 -3.83
N SER A 183 8.97 -21.67 -3.27
CA SER A 183 7.76 -22.40 -2.87
C SER A 183 7.28 -22.08 -1.45
N ASN A 184 8.07 -21.37 -0.65
CA ASN A 184 7.70 -20.87 0.68
C ASN A 184 8.33 -19.50 0.91
N LEU A 185 7.56 -18.45 0.67
CA LEU A 185 7.99 -17.08 0.94
C LEU A 185 7.55 -16.69 2.34
N ASP A 186 8.46 -16.78 3.30
CA ASP A 186 8.26 -16.15 4.61
C ASP A 186 8.56 -14.63 4.51
N GLY A 187 8.63 -13.94 5.66
CA GLY A 187 8.93 -12.51 5.68
C GLY A 187 10.29 -12.14 5.04
N VAL A 188 11.26 -13.08 5.03
CA VAL A 188 12.57 -12.88 4.39
C VAL A 188 12.42 -12.96 2.87
N GLY A 189 11.67 -13.94 2.37
CA GLY A 189 11.36 -14.05 0.94
C GLY A 189 10.68 -12.78 0.40
N TYR A 190 9.70 -12.24 1.12
CA TYR A 190 9.05 -10.99 0.71
C TYR A 190 9.99 -9.77 0.73
N ARG A 191 10.93 -9.68 1.69
CA ARG A 191 11.99 -8.65 1.70
C ARG A 191 12.83 -8.74 0.43
N GLU A 192 13.27 -9.95 0.07
CA GLU A 192 14.06 -10.18 -1.14
C GLU A 192 13.26 -9.80 -2.39
N MET A 193 11.99 -10.19 -2.48
CA MET A 193 11.13 -9.81 -3.59
C MET A 193 10.99 -8.29 -3.75
N VAL A 194 10.70 -7.55 -2.67
CA VAL A 194 10.60 -6.08 -2.75
C VAL A 194 11.94 -5.41 -3.08
N SER A 195 13.06 -6.02 -2.67
CA SER A 195 14.40 -5.56 -3.07
C SER A 195 14.71 -5.86 -4.54
N ASN A 196 14.25 -6.98 -5.08
CA ASN A 196 14.49 -7.36 -6.47
C ASN A 196 13.81 -6.41 -7.46
N VAL A 197 12.68 -5.83 -7.05
CA VAL A 197 11.95 -4.84 -7.86
C VAL A 197 12.42 -3.41 -7.63
N TYR A 198 13.27 -3.13 -6.63
CA TYR A 198 13.82 -1.81 -6.35
C TYR A 198 14.38 -1.09 -7.58
N GLN A 199 14.18 0.23 -7.63
CA GLN A 199 14.76 1.12 -8.63
C GLN A 199 15.57 2.23 -7.96
N GLU A 200 16.87 2.21 -8.21
CA GLU A 200 17.80 3.25 -7.76
C GLU A 200 17.36 4.63 -8.26
N GLY A 201 17.38 5.61 -7.35
CA GLY A 201 16.96 6.98 -7.65
C GLY A 201 15.45 7.19 -7.75
N LEU A 202 14.62 6.14 -7.62
CA LEU A 202 13.15 6.24 -7.81
C LEU A 202 12.33 5.63 -6.68
N THR A 203 12.70 4.45 -6.15
CA THR A 203 11.93 3.82 -5.08
C THR A 203 12.10 4.61 -3.78
N ALA A 204 11.05 5.29 -3.36
CA ALA A 204 11.05 6.08 -2.13
C ALA A 204 10.91 5.18 -0.89
N TRP A 205 10.09 4.13 -0.98
CA TRP A 205 10.01 3.10 0.04
C TRP A 205 9.50 1.77 -0.52
N SER A 206 9.77 0.71 0.23
CA SER A 206 9.24 -0.64 0.01
C SER A 206 8.59 -1.13 1.29
N SER A 207 7.47 -1.84 1.17
CA SER A 207 6.67 -2.32 2.29
C SER A 207 6.20 -3.75 2.07
N VAL A 208 6.04 -4.49 3.17
CA VAL A 208 5.47 -5.85 3.18
C VAL A 208 4.43 -5.92 4.28
N TYR A 209 3.22 -6.35 3.95
CA TYR A 209 2.09 -6.46 4.88
C TYR A 209 1.76 -7.92 5.12
N ASP A 210 1.57 -8.26 6.40
CA ASP A 210 0.93 -9.50 6.85
C ASP A 210 -0.49 -9.15 7.31
N LEU A 211 -1.47 -9.48 6.45
CA LEU A 211 -2.87 -9.07 6.65
C LEU A 211 -3.52 -9.79 7.83
N GLU A 212 -3.08 -11.02 8.12
CA GLU A 212 -3.59 -11.80 9.25
C GLU A 212 -3.09 -11.22 10.58
N LYS A 213 -1.80 -10.90 10.65
CA LYS A 213 -1.18 -10.29 11.84
C LYS A 213 -1.47 -8.80 11.98
N ARG A 214 -2.01 -8.16 10.94
CA ARG A 214 -2.27 -6.71 10.88
C ARG A 214 -1.01 -5.93 11.21
N SER A 215 0.07 -6.32 10.54
CA SER A 215 1.40 -5.76 10.72
C SER A 215 2.07 -5.52 9.38
N PHE A 216 3.02 -4.60 9.34
CA PHE A 216 3.81 -4.35 8.15
C PHE A 216 5.26 -3.99 8.49
N SER A 217 6.13 -4.34 7.56
CA SER A 217 7.54 -3.94 7.54
C SER A 217 7.74 -2.87 6.48
N LEU A 218 8.65 -1.93 6.73
CA LEU A 218 8.99 -0.83 5.84
C LEU A 218 10.51 -0.71 5.68
N TRP A 219 10.96 -0.43 4.47
CA TRP A 219 12.32 -0.06 4.11
C TRP A 219 12.30 1.23 3.30
N ILE A 220 13.17 2.17 3.64
CA ILE A 220 13.15 3.53 3.08
C ILE A 220 14.35 3.71 2.14
N GLU A 221 14.11 4.28 0.95
CA GLU A 221 15.14 4.64 -0.05
C GLU A 221 16.11 3.49 -0.40
N GLY A 222 15.60 2.27 -0.51
CA GLY A 222 16.40 1.09 -0.87
C GLY A 222 17.36 0.59 0.22
N ASN A 223 17.30 1.15 1.43
CA ASN A 223 18.04 0.61 2.57
C ASN A 223 17.30 -0.60 3.14
N PHE A 224 17.63 -1.78 2.61
CA PHE A 224 17.01 -3.03 3.04
C PHE A 224 17.57 -3.58 4.35
N GLU A 225 18.68 -3.02 4.89
CA GLU A 225 19.26 -3.45 6.16
C GLU A 225 18.48 -2.93 7.38
N ASP A 226 17.93 -1.71 7.27
CA ASP A 226 17.14 -1.09 8.33
C ASP A 226 15.65 -1.37 8.12
N GLU A 227 15.15 -2.45 8.75
CA GLU A 227 13.74 -2.84 8.73
C GLU A 227 12.95 -2.16 9.87
N TYR A 228 11.90 -1.42 9.53
CA TYR A 228 10.97 -0.85 10.51
C TYR A 228 9.69 -1.68 10.57
N LYS A 229 9.36 -2.23 11.75
CA LYS A 229 8.19 -3.11 11.96
C LYS A 229 7.10 -2.40 12.74
N PHE A 230 5.88 -2.51 12.25
CA PHE A 230 4.70 -1.93 12.88
C PHE A 230 3.64 -3.00 13.05
N LYS A 231 3.13 -3.13 14.27
CA LYS A 231 1.92 -3.90 14.56
C LYS A 231 0.78 -2.91 14.82
N LEU A 232 -0.25 -2.97 13.97
CA LEU A 232 -1.27 -1.93 13.91
C LEU A 232 -1.98 -1.73 15.26
N GLU A 233 -2.41 -2.82 15.89
CA GLU A 233 -3.10 -2.76 17.19
C GLU A 233 -2.27 -2.08 18.28
N ASP A 234 -0.96 -2.30 18.30
CA ASP A 234 -0.08 -1.72 19.31
C ASP A 234 0.16 -0.23 19.06
N CYS A 235 0.30 0.16 17.78
CA CYS A 235 0.40 1.56 17.39
C CYS A 235 -0.87 2.34 17.77
N LEU A 236 -2.06 1.81 17.44
CA LEU A 236 -3.32 2.52 17.64
C LEU A 236 -3.70 2.76 19.11
N LYS A 237 -3.10 2.02 20.07
CA LYS A 237 -3.31 2.24 21.52
C LYS A 237 -2.89 3.64 21.98
N GLY A 238 -1.92 4.25 21.30
CA GLY A 238 -1.40 5.59 21.61
C GLY A 238 -2.29 6.74 21.16
N GLY A 239 -3.40 6.47 20.47
CA GLY A 239 -4.23 7.49 19.84
C GLY A 239 -3.78 7.81 18.41
N ARG A 240 -4.23 8.96 17.88
CA ARG A 240 -3.84 9.42 16.53
C ARG A 240 -2.43 10.01 16.58
N PHE A 241 -1.53 9.51 15.73
CA PHE A 241 -0.19 10.07 15.56
C PHE A 241 0.35 9.77 14.16
N SER A 242 1.47 10.39 13.82
CA SER A 242 2.20 10.12 12.58
C SER A 242 3.69 9.98 12.85
N VAL A 243 4.38 9.22 12.01
CA VAL A 243 5.82 9.02 12.06
C VAL A 243 6.43 9.42 10.73
N ASP A 244 7.35 10.38 10.77
CA ASP A 244 8.05 10.88 9.58
C ASP A 244 9.22 9.97 9.20
N PHE A 245 9.39 9.70 7.91
CA PHE A 245 10.48 8.86 7.40
C PHE A 245 11.87 9.39 7.76
N ALA A 246 12.06 10.71 7.83
CA ALA A 246 13.29 11.33 8.28
C ALA A 246 13.56 11.04 9.76
N GLU A 247 12.52 11.03 10.61
CA GLU A 247 12.65 10.67 12.03
C GLU A 247 13.09 9.21 12.17
N LEU A 248 12.47 8.29 11.43
CA LEU A 248 12.86 6.88 11.40
C LEU A 248 14.34 6.72 11.03
N LYS A 249 14.78 7.36 9.95
CA LYS A 249 16.18 7.29 9.49
C LYS A 249 17.18 7.88 10.49
N LEU A 250 16.80 8.94 11.20
CA LEU A 250 17.64 9.56 12.23
C LEU A 250 17.74 8.66 13.46
N ASN A 251 16.62 8.12 13.93
CA ASN A 251 16.58 7.28 15.11
C ASN A 251 17.46 6.03 14.96
N THR A 252 17.47 5.38 13.80
CA THR A 252 18.32 4.19 13.54
C THR A 252 19.82 4.50 13.58
N LYS A 253 20.22 5.67 13.06
CA LYS A 253 21.62 6.14 13.09
C LYS A 253 22.05 6.62 14.49
N VAL A 254 21.10 7.02 15.32
CA VAL A 254 21.34 7.48 16.70
C VAL A 254 21.34 6.32 17.68
N THR A 255 20.47 5.32 17.51
CA THR A 255 20.39 4.11 18.36
C THR A 255 21.51 3.10 18.07
N SER A 256 22.02 3.02 16.83
CA SER A 256 23.20 2.21 16.48
C SER A 256 24.52 2.71 17.07
N ARG A 257 24.54 3.90 17.69
CA ARG A 257 25.71 4.38 18.43
C ARG A 257 25.76 3.71 19.81
N LYS A 258 26.88 3.03 20.12
CA LYS A 258 27.18 2.34 21.40
C LYS A 258 26.79 3.09 22.69
N ARG A 259 26.66 4.42 22.64
CA ARG A 259 26.36 5.29 23.79
C ARG A 259 24.86 5.41 24.11
N ASN A 260 23.96 4.93 23.25
CA ASN A 260 22.51 5.16 23.34
C ASN A 260 21.66 3.90 23.56
N SER A 261 22.27 2.79 24.02
CA SER A 261 21.60 1.50 24.26
C SER A 261 20.48 1.52 25.32
N GLY A 262 20.30 2.62 26.04
CA GLY A 262 19.23 2.81 27.03
C GLY A 262 17.90 3.33 26.47
N TYR A 263 17.88 3.83 25.22
CA TYR A 263 16.67 4.44 24.61
C TYR A 263 15.81 3.47 23.79
N SER A 264 16.24 2.22 23.60
CA SER A 264 15.58 1.19 22.79
C SER A 264 14.35 0.54 23.43
N LYS A 265 13.71 1.17 24.43
CA LYS A 265 12.57 0.61 25.17
C LYS A 265 11.22 1.30 24.93
N ILE A 266 11.12 2.17 23.92
CA ILE A 266 9.86 2.90 23.61
C ILE A 266 9.34 2.57 22.19
N PHE A 267 10.01 1.68 21.46
CA PHE A 267 9.54 1.14 20.18
C PHE A 267 9.50 -0.38 20.23
#